data_AF-A0A2U1XPN1-F1
#
_entry.id   AF-A0A2U1XPN1-F1
#
_cell.length_a   1.000
_cell.length_b   1.000
_cell.length_c   1.000
_cell.angle_alpha   90.00
_cell.angle_beta   90.00
_cell.angle_gamma   90.00
#
_symmetry.space_group_name_H-M   'P 1'
#
loop_
_entity.id
_entity.type
_entity.pdbx_description
1 polymer ?
#
loop_
_entity_poly.entity_id
_entity_poly.type
_entity_poly.pdbx_seq_one_letter_code
_entity_poly.pdbx_strand_id
1 'polypeptide(L)'
;MTTRRIDVRLGTNAVPVGEFIYESTGTRETSAFTYHASWLDNPRAFAIAPDLPLQVAPFYHARMGNASALPGPRCCQLDQPRTQ
;
A
#
# COMPACT_ATOMS: atom_id res chain seq x y z
N MET A 1 -12.38 -3.37 -16.36
CA MET A 1 -12.04 -2.82 -15.02
C MET A 1 -11.98 -3.99 -14.08
N THR A 2 -10.80 -4.27 -13.52
CA THR A 2 -10.61 -5.38 -12.58
C THR A 2 -10.27 -4.80 -11.23
N THR A 3 -11.11 -5.06 -10.23
CA THR A 3 -10.87 -4.66 -8.84
C THR A 3 -10.59 -5.92 -8.03
N ARG A 4 -9.51 -5.88 -7.25
CA ARG A 4 -9.09 -6.95 -6.34
C ARG A 4 -8.99 -6.37 -4.95
N ARG A 5 -9.68 -7.00 -3.99
CA ARG A 5 -9.55 -6.66 -2.56
C ARG A 5 -8.79 -7.79 -1.89
N ILE A 6 -7.83 -7.42 -1.05
CA ILE A 6 -6.92 -8.34 -0.38
C ILE A 6 -6.91 -7.98 1.10
N ASP A 7 -7.35 -8.91 1.94
CA ASP A 7 -7.22 -8.79 3.38
C ASP A 7 -5.77 -9.06 3.79
N VAL A 8 -5.12 -8.07 4.40
CA VAL A 8 -3.75 -8.18 4.89
C VAL A 8 -3.76 -8.56 6.37
N ARG A 9 -3.13 -9.70 6.67
CA ARG A 9 -3.05 -10.27 8.02
C ARG A 9 -1.61 -10.59 8.40
N LEU A 10 -1.31 -10.58 9.70
CA LEU A 10 0.05 -10.76 10.21
C LEU A 10 0.15 -11.90 11.22
N GLY A 11 1.18 -12.72 11.01
CA GLY A 11 1.56 -13.84 11.88
C GLY A 11 0.58 -15.01 11.88
N THR A 12 0.87 -16.00 12.73
CA THR A 12 0.09 -17.24 12.86
C THR A 12 -1.32 -17.00 13.39
N ASN A 13 -1.49 -15.97 14.22
CA ASN A 13 -2.79 -15.57 14.77
C ASN A 13 -3.67 -14.82 13.75
N ALA A 14 -3.18 -14.63 12.52
CA ALA A 14 -3.89 -13.94 11.44
C ALA A 14 -4.45 -12.57 11.89
N VAL A 15 -3.64 -11.79 12.62
CA VAL A 15 -4.06 -10.50 13.17
C VAL A 15 -4.42 -9.57 12.00
N PRO A 16 -5.63 -8.99 11.97
CA PRO A 16 -6.05 -8.12 10.87
C PRO A 16 -5.23 -6.84 10.92
N VAL A 17 -4.49 -6.58 9.85
CA VAL A 17 -3.64 -5.39 9.74
C VAL A 17 -4.30 -4.30 8.91
N GLY A 18 -4.94 -4.67 7.81
CA GLY A 18 -5.55 -3.72 6.89
C GLY A 18 -6.12 -4.37 5.64
N GLU A 19 -6.70 -3.54 4.79
CA GLU A 19 -7.20 -3.92 3.47
C GLU A 19 -6.32 -3.29 2.39
N PHE A 20 -5.97 -4.08 1.38
CA PHE A 20 -5.32 -3.62 0.16
C PHE A 20 -6.27 -3.78 -1.02
N ILE A 21 -6.60 -2.67 -1.66
CA ILE A 21 -7.45 -2.62 -2.85
C ILE A 21 -6.54 -2.32 -4.03
N TYR A 22 -6.61 -3.15 -5.06
CA TYR A 22 -5.93 -2.92 -6.33
C TYR A 22 -6.97 -2.83 -7.44
N GLU A 23 -6.91 -1.76 -8.21
CA GLU A 23 -7.79 -1.46 -9.31
C GLU A 23 -6.98 -1.31 -10.60
N SER A 24 -7.39 -2.03 -11.64
CA SER A 24 -6.78 -1.94 -12.96
C SER A 24 -7.83 -1.56 -14.01
N THR A 25 -7.61 -0.42 -14.65
CA THR A 25 -8.45 0.12 -15.72
C THR A 25 -7.58 0.40 -16.94
N GLY A 26 -7.50 -0.60 -17.83
CA GLY A 26 -6.68 -0.52 -19.05
C GLY A 26 -5.20 -0.44 -18.72
N THR A 27 -4.56 0.68 -19.04
CA THR A 27 -3.15 0.95 -18.72
C THR A 27 -2.93 1.61 -17.36
N ARG A 28 -4.01 2.01 -16.68
CA ARG A 28 -3.96 2.68 -15.37
C ARG A 28 -4.19 1.67 -14.26
N GLU A 29 -3.27 1.65 -13.31
CA GLU A 29 -3.34 0.83 -12.11
C GLU A 29 -3.32 1.76 -10.89
N THR A 30 -4.25 1.52 -9.97
CA THR A 30 -4.36 2.24 -8.70
C THR A 30 -4.34 1.22 -7.59
N SER A 31 -3.57 1.46 -6.54
CA SER A 31 -3.64 0.67 -5.32
C SER A 31 -3.95 1.57 -4.14
N ALA A 32 -4.84 1.11 -3.26
CA ALA A 32 -5.14 1.75 -2.00
C ALA A 32 -4.83 0.80 -0.84
N PHE A 33 -4.18 1.29 0.20
CA PHE A 33 -4.00 0.55 1.45
C PHE A 33 -4.63 1.30 2.62
N THR A 34 -5.39 0.57 3.42
CA THR A 34 -6.08 1.12 4.60
C THR A 34 -5.80 0.23 5.81
N TYR A 35 -5.30 0.82 6.88
CA TYR A 35 -5.12 0.09 8.14
C TYR A 35 -6.45 -0.27 8.78
N HIS A 36 -6.53 -1.45 9.37
CA HIS A 36 -7.69 -1.89 10.13
C HIS A 36 -7.71 -1.18 11.49
N ALA A 37 -8.89 -0.80 11.98
CA ALA A 37 -9.02 -0.08 13.25
C ALA A 37 -8.38 -0.85 14.43
N SER A 38 -8.57 -2.17 14.47
CA SER A 38 -7.96 -3.04 15.50
C SER A 38 -6.43 -3.12 15.39
N TRP A 39 -5.83 -2.80 14.24
CA TRP A 39 -4.38 -2.67 14.14
C TRP A 39 -3.93 -1.33 14.71
N LEU A 40 -4.60 -0.23 14.38
CA LEU A 40 -4.26 1.09 14.90
C LEU A 40 -4.38 1.18 16.43
N ASP A 41 -5.32 0.44 17.02
CA ASP A 41 -5.51 0.36 18.48
C ASP A 41 -4.54 -0.61 19.17
N ASN A 42 -3.81 -1.43 18.40
CA ASN A 42 -2.92 -2.43 18.98
C ASN A 42 -1.61 -1.76 19.45
N PRO A 43 -1.20 -1.92 20.72
CA PRO A 43 0.04 -1.33 21.24
C PRO A 43 1.31 -1.87 20.57
N ARG A 44 1.21 -3.00 19.84
CA ARG A 44 2.31 -3.61 19.08
C ARG A 44 2.27 -3.26 17.59
N ALA A 45 1.39 -2.33 17.19
CA ALA A 45 1.25 -1.94 15.81
C ALA A 45 2.44 -1.13 15.31
N PHE A 46 2.74 -1.30 14.02
CA PHE A 46 3.80 -0.60 13.34
C PHE A 46 3.45 -0.42 11.86
N ALA A 47 4.09 0.56 11.23
CA ALA A 47 3.90 0.85 9.82
C ALA A 47 4.47 -0.31 8.99
N ILE A 48 3.63 -0.99 8.18
CA ILE A 48 4.06 -2.14 7.36
C ILE A 48 5.06 -1.72 6.30
N ALA A 49 4.92 -0.49 5.79
CA ALA A 49 5.86 0.12 4.89
C ALA A 49 6.18 1.52 5.40
N PRO A 50 7.41 2.00 5.18
CA PRO A 50 7.80 3.34 5.58
C PRO A 50 7.09 4.44 4.77
N ASP A 51 6.45 4.09 3.65
CA ASP A 51 5.58 4.95 2.84
C ASP A 51 4.10 4.87 3.27
N LEU A 52 3.78 3.99 4.24
CA LEU A 52 2.45 3.80 4.82
C LEU A 52 2.47 4.12 6.32
N PRO A 53 2.61 5.40 6.73
CA PRO A 53 2.56 5.77 8.13
C PRO A 53 1.31 5.23 8.83
N LEU A 54 1.41 4.95 10.13
CA LEU A 54 0.36 4.33 10.92
C LEU A 54 -0.81 5.31 11.18
N GLN A 55 -1.61 5.58 10.16
CA GLN A 55 -2.71 6.54 10.20
C GLN A 55 -4.01 5.92 9.67
N VAL A 56 -5.13 6.51 10.09
CA VAL A 56 -6.49 6.10 9.69
C VAL A 56 -6.76 6.41 8.22
N ALA A 57 -6.07 7.41 7.64
CA ALA A 57 -6.35 7.86 6.28
C ALA A 57 -5.84 6.85 5.23
N PRO A 58 -6.66 6.49 4.22
CA PRO A 58 -6.27 5.58 3.15
C PRO A 58 -5.18 6.20 2.28
N PHE A 59 -4.17 5.38 1.94
CA PHE A 59 -3.09 5.78 1.05
C PHE A 59 -3.38 5.31 -0.36
N TYR A 60 -3.28 6.22 -1.32
CA TYR A 60 -3.49 5.92 -2.74
C TYR A 60 -2.17 6.03 -3.49
N HIS A 61 -1.81 4.97 -4.21
CA HIS A 61 -0.72 4.98 -5.18
C HIS A 61 -1.35 4.86 -6.57
N ALA A 62 -0.99 5.76 -7.48
CA ALA A 62 -1.49 5.75 -8.85
C ALA A 62 -0.32 5.74 -9.82
N ARG A 63 -0.38 4.84 -10.82
CA ARG A 63 0.62 4.75 -11.89
C ARG A 63 0.26 5.67 -13.07
N MET A 64 1.26 6.37 -13.60
CA MET A 64 1.33 6.82 -15.00
C MET A 64 2.64 6.32 -15.61
N GLY A 65 2.62 5.71 -16.79
CA GLY A 65 3.85 5.26 -17.47
C GLY A 65 4.30 3.86 -17.07
N ASN A 66 5.60 3.61 -16.87
CA ASN A 66 6.19 2.25 -16.88
C ASN A 66 6.46 1.65 -15.48
N ALA A 67 6.33 2.42 -14.40
CA ALA A 67 6.72 2.03 -13.03
C ALA A 67 5.64 1.16 -12.34
N SER A 68 6.03 0.22 -11.47
CA SER A 68 5.06 -0.63 -10.73
C SER A 68 4.17 0.19 -9.80
N ALA A 69 2.87 -0.14 -9.74
CA ALA A 69 1.92 0.45 -8.80
C ALA A 69 2.12 -0.01 -7.34
N LEU A 70 3.08 -0.92 -7.10
CA LEU A 70 3.48 -1.37 -5.78
C LEU A 70 4.67 -0.54 -5.28
N PRO A 71 4.78 -0.27 -3.96
CA PRO A 71 5.97 0.33 -3.41
C PRO A 71 7.18 -0.55 -3.74
N GLY A 72 8.07 -0.01 -4.59
CA GLY A 72 9.36 -0.64 -4.87
C GLY A 72 10.26 -0.60 -3.63
N PRO A 73 11.27 -1.47 -3.54
CA PRO A 73 12.31 -1.32 -2.54
C PRO A 73 12.94 0.07 -2.67
N ARG A 74 13.06 0.81 -1.54
CA ARG A 74 13.61 2.17 -1.46
C ARG A 74 15.02 2.32 -2.05
N CYS A 75 15.72 1.23 -2.30
CA CYS A 75 17.07 1.22 -2.84
C CYS A 75 17.15 1.79 -4.26
N CYS A 76 16.09 1.69 -5.07
CA CYS A 76 16.12 2.22 -6.45
C CYS A 76 15.50 3.62 -6.60
N GLN A 77 14.90 4.20 -5.56
CA GLN A 77 14.22 5.50 -5.66
C GLN A 77 15.18 6.70 -5.60
N LEU A 78 16.46 6.49 -5.26
CA LEU A 78 17.49 7.53 -5.31
C LEU A 78 17.99 7.82 -6.74
N ASP A 79 17.67 6.94 -7.70
CA ASP A 79 18.11 7.02 -9.11
C ASP A 79 17.00 7.45 -10.07
N GLN A 80 15.92 8.06 -9.58
CA GLN A 80 15.00 8.77 -10.48
C GLN A 80 15.59 10.15 -10.79
N PRO A 81 16.06 10.43 -12.02
CA PRO A 81 16.40 11.78 -12.41
C PRO A 81 15.15 12.63 -12.24
N ARG A 82 15.23 13.66 -11.38
CA ARG A 82 14.21 14.71 -11.34
C ARG A 82 14.11 15.26 -12.75
N THR A 83 13.05 14.87 -13.45
CA THR A 83 12.70 15.55 -14.68
C THR A 83 12.09 16.87 -14.26
N GLN A 84 12.75 17.95 -14.69
CA GLN A 84 12.39 19.34 -14.46
C GLN A 84 11.04 19.67 -15.10
#